data_AF-A0AAV2CE18-F1
#
_entry.id   AF-A0AAV2CE18-F1
#
_cell.length_a   1.000
_cell.length_b   1.000
_cell.length_c   1.000
_cell.angle_alpha   90.00
_cell.angle_beta   90.00
_cell.angle_gamma   90.00
#
_symmetry.space_group_name_H-M   'P 1'
#
loop_
_entity.id
_entity.type
_entity.pdbx_description
1 polymer ?
#
loop_
_entity_poly.entity_id
_entity_poly.type
_entity_poly.pdbx_seq_one_letter_code
_entity_poly.pdbx_strand_id
1 'polypeptide(L)'
;MDSKVESTLKAYASDSNKLNRFDGTNFTRWQENMKFLLTALKIVYILDPDLVSLKEPQDTDSDELKAERKKRSDGSLLCRGYILNSLSDRL
;
A
#
# COMPACT_ATOMS: atom_id res chain seq x y z
N MET A 1 -17.07 -2.21 -2.66
CA MET A 1 -16.65 -0.86 -2.23
C MET A 1 -16.78 0.03 -3.43
N ASP A 2 -17.61 1.06 -3.35
CA ASP A 2 -17.87 1.98 -4.45
C ASP A 2 -16.58 2.62 -4.98
N SER A 3 -16.49 2.80 -6.30
CA SER A 3 -15.37 3.48 -6.97
C SER A 3 -15.09 4.88 -6.38
N LYS A 4 -16.15 5.56 -5.92
CA LYS A 4 -16.08 6.86 -5.24
C LYS A 4 -15.42 6.79 -3.86
N VAL A 5 -15.61 5.69 -3.13
CA VAL A 5 -14.97 5.47 -1.82
C VAL A 5 -13.48 5.21 -2.01
N GLU A 6 -13.10 4.43 -3.02
CA GLU A 6 -11.70 4.18 -3.35
C GLU A 6 -10.97 5.47 -3.79
N SER A 7 -11.61 6.31 -4.62
CA SER A 7 -11.03 7.59 -5.02
C SER A 7 -10.89 8.57 -3.86
N THR A 8 -11.88 8.61 -2.95
CA THR A 8 -11.83 9.45 -1.75
C THR A 8 -10.72 9.00 -0.80
N LEU A 9 -10.55 7.69 -0.63
CA LEU A 9 -9.46 7.12 0.17
C LEU A 9 -8.09 7.44 -0.43
N LYS A 10 -7.95 7.38 -1.77
CA LYS A 10 -6.70 7.78 -2.46
C LYS A 10 -6.39 9.27 -2.30
N ALA A 11 -7.41 10.13 -2.33
CA ALA A 11 -7.24 11.56 -2.08
C ALA A 11 -6.82 11.82 -0.62
N TYR A 12 -7.51 11.19 0.35
CA TYR A 12 -7.14 11.25 1.76
C TYR A 12 -5.70 10.75 1.97
N ALA A 13 -5.33 9.63 1.37
CA ALA A 13 -3.98 9.08 1.46
C ALA A 13 -2.91 10.06 0.97
N SER A 14 -3.21 10.80 -0.10
CA SER A 14 -2.30 11.80 -0.70
C SER A 14 -2.15 13.06 0.17
N ASP A 15 -3.25 13.54 0.78
CA ASP A 15 -3.23 14.68 1.73
C ASP A 15 -2.72 14.29 3.13
N SER A 16 -2.89 13.03 3.52
CA SER A 16 -2.54 12.51 4.84
C SER A 16 -1.04 12.40 5.09
N ASN A 17 -0.17 12.71 4.12
CA ASN A 17 1.27 12.77 4.34
C ASN A 17 1.65 13.64 5.56
N LYS A 18 0.82 14.64 5.91
CA LYS A 18 0.96 15.42 7.16
C LYS A 18 0.44 14.72 8.42
N LEU A 19 -0.63 13.91 8.31
CA LEU A 19 -1.27 13.20 9.44
C LEU A 19 -0.58 11.89 9.79
N ASN A 20 0.03 11.27 8.79
CA ASN A 20 0.73 9.99 8.89
C ASN A 20 2.23 10.19 8.96
N ARG A 21 2.74 11.39 9.22
CA ARG A 21 4.19 11.61 9.35
C ARG A 21 4.71 10.89 10.59
N PHE A 22 5.77 10.11 10.40
CA PHE A 22 6.56 9.58 11.50
C PHE A 22 7.55 10.67 11.95
N ASP A 23 7.55 11.01 13.23
CA ASP A 23 8.43 12.03 13.81
C ASP A 23 9.50 11.45 14.76
N GLY A 24 9.61 10.13 14.81
CA GLY A 24 10.52 9.41 15.71
C GLY A 24 9.94 9.16 17.10
N THR A 25 8.92 9.90 17.53
CA THR A 25 8.30 9.75 18.86
C THR A 25 6.93 9.06 18.81
N ASN A 26 6.31 9.01 17.64
CA ASN A 26 4.93 8.58 17.44
C ASN A 26 4.76 7.19 16.80
N PHE A 27 5.70 6.26 16.99
CA PHE A 27 5.76 4.98 16.25
C PHE A 27 4.46 4.18 16.31
N THR A 28 3.89 3.94 17.49
CA THR A 28 2.66 3.14 17.64
C THR A 28 1.50 3.75 16.85
N ARG A 29 1.29 5.07 16.99
CA ARG A 29 0.22 5.80 16.30
C ARG A 29 0.45 5.81 14.79
N TRP A 30 1.69 6.05 14.36
CA TRP A 30 2.08 5.99 12.97
C TRP A 30 1.81 4.62 12.35
N GLN A 31 2.20 3.55 13.05
CA GLN A 31 2.01 2.18 12.58
C GLN A 31 0.52 1.81 12.46
N GLU A 32 -0.31 2.20 13.41
CA GLU A 32 -1.76 1.98 13.37
C GLU A 32 -2.42 2.73 12.21
N ASN A 33 -2.06 4.01 12.02
CA ASN A 33 -2.54 4.81 10.89
C ASN A 33 -2.12 4.22 9.55
N MET A 34 -0.87 3.76 9.43
CA MET A 34 -0.38 3.08 8.23
C MET A 34 -1.15 1.80 7.96
N LYS A 35 -1.38 0.95 8.97
CA LYS A 35 -2.19 -0.27 8.83
C LYS A 35 -3.63 0.05 8.40
N PHE A 36 -4.24 1.06 8.99
CA PHE A 36 -5.59 1.50 8.63
C PHE A 36 -5.65 1.95 7.16
N LEU A 37 -4.73 2.82 6.75
CA LEU A 37 -4.66 3.32 5.38
C LEU A 37 -4.47 2.18 4.37
N LEU A 38 -3.51 1.30 4.61
CA LEU A 38 -3.22 0.16 3.73
C LEU A 38 -4.39 -0.84 3.68
N THR A 39 -5.13 -0.99 4.78
CA THR A 39 -6.35 -1.81 4.83
C THR A 39 -7.46 -1.20 3.99
N ALA A 40 -7.68 0.11 4.10
CA ALA A 40 -8.67 0.83 3.31
C ALA A 40 -8.35 0.76 1.80
N LEU A 41 -7.06 0.76 1.45
CA LEU A 41 -6.56 0.57 0.09
C LEU A 41 -6.49 -0.91 -0.34
N LYS A 42 -6.83 -1.85 0.54
CA LYS A 42 -6.77 -3.32 0.31
C LYS A 42 -5.39 -3.84 -0.09
N ILE A 43 -4.33 -3.22 0.40
CA ILE A 43 -2.93 -3.59 0.14
C ILE A 43 -2.18 -4.00 1.41
N VAL A 44 -2.82 -4.05 2.58
CA VAL A 44 -2.18 -4.45 3.84
C VAL A 44 -1.57 -5.86 3.78
N TYR A 45 -2.14 -6.76 2.97
CA TYR A 45 -1.62 -8.11 2.77
C TYR A 45 -0.20 -8.14 2.17
N ILE A 46 0.26 -7.04 1.55
CA ILE A 46 1.63 -6.90 1.06
C ILE A 46 2.66 -6.91 2.20
N LEU A 47 2.24 -6.52 3.41
CA LEU A 47 3.11 -6.51 4.59
C LEU A 47 3.20 -7.87 5.29
N ASP A 48 2.46 -8.87 4.83
CA ASP A 48 2.49 -10.21 5.39
C ASP A 48 3.86 -10.87 5.12
N PRO A 49 4.64 -11.22 6.16
CA PRO A 49 5.94 -11.88 5.97
C PRO A 49 5.81 -13.26 5.31
N ASP A 50 4.64 -13.90 5.40
CA ASP A 50 4.35 -15.21 4.83
C ASP A 50 3.74 -15.10 3.41
N LEU A 51 3.74 -13.90 2.82
CA LEU A 51 3.21 -13.68 1.48
C LEU A 51 3.99 -14.48 0.42
N VAL A 52 3.35 -15.54 -0.08
CA VAL A 52 3.93 -16.44 -1.08
C VAL A 52 4.37 -15.68 -2.31
N SER A 53 5.64 -15.80 -2.69
CA SER A 53 6.16 -15.20 -3.92
C SER A 53 5.46 -15.78 -5.16
N LEU A 54 5.08 -14.90 -6.09
CA LEU A 54 4.54 -15.34 -7.37
C LEU A 54 5.68 -15.94 -8.21
N LYS A 55 5.38 -17.02 -8.94
CA LYS A 55 6.34 -17.62 -9.89
C LYS A 55 6.77 -16.57 -10.92
N GLU A 56 8.00 -16.71 -11.42
CA GLU A 56 8.53 -15.87 -12.49
C GLU A 56 7.58 -15.85 -13.70
N PRO A 57 7.48 -14.71 -14.41
CA PRO A 57 6.68 -14.61 -15.63
C PRO A 57 7.06 -15.66 -16.67
N GLN A 58 6.06 -16.35 -17.22
CA GLN A 58 6.19 -17.26 -18.33
C GLN A 58 5.21 -16.82 -19.43
N ASP A 59 5.60 -16.97 -20.69
CA ASP A 59 4.75 -16.56 -21.82
C ASP A 59 3.42 -17.33 -21.87
N THR A 60 3.41 -18.55 -21.33
CA THR A 60 2.25 -19.44 -21.23
C THR A 60 1.31 -19.15 -20.04
N ASP A 61 1.59 -18.12 -19.25
CA ASP A 61 0.76 -17.80 -18.09
C ASP A 61 -0.66 -17.35 -18.51
N SER A 62 -1.66 -17.84 -17.77
CA SER A 62 -3.03 -17.34 -17.85
C SER A 62 -3.08 -15.83 -17.64
N ASP A 63 -4.00 -15.15 -18.31
CA ASP A 63 -4.30 -13.74 -18.12
C ASP A 63 -4.65 -13.41 -16.66
N GLU A 64 -5.27 -14.35 -15.94
CA GLU A 64 -5.58 -14.21 -14.50
C GLU A 64 -4.30 -14.09 -13.67
N LEU A 65 -3.29 -14.89 -14.00
CA LEU A 65 -2.02 -14.94 -13.29
C LEU A 65 -1.17 -13.69 -13.61
N LYS A 66 -1.24 -13.19 -14.85
CA LYS A 66 -0.67 -11.89 -15.25
C LYS A 66 -1.34 -10.73 -14.53
N ALA A 67 -2.68 -10.75 -14.41
CA ALA A 67 -3.45 -9.73 -13.70
C ALA A 67 -3.14 -9.72 -12.19
N GLU A 68 -3.03 -10.89 -11.56
CA GLU A 68 -2.68 -11.00 -10.14
C GLU A 68 -1.24 -10.50 -9.88
N ARG A 69 -0.28 -10.83 -10.75
CA ARG A 69 1.08 -10.26 -10.68
C ARG A 69 1.06 -8.74 -10.75
N LYS A 70 0.33 -8.18 -11.72
CA LYS A 70 0.21 -6.73 -11.88
C LYS A 70 -0.39 -6.08 -10.64
N LYS A 71 -1.51 -6.61 -10.14
CA LYS A 71 -2.18 -6.12 -8.93
C LYS A 71 -1.25 -6.16 -7.72
N ARG A 72 -0.46 -7.21 -7.56
CA ARG A 72 0.52 -7.34 -6.47
C ARG A 72 1.67 -6.35 -6.62
N SER A 73 2.20 -6.18 -7.83
CA SER A 73 3.25 -5.22 -8.14
C SER A 73 2.79 -3.79 -7.84
N ASP A 74 1.60 -3.41 -8.31
CA ASP A 74 1.01 -2.09 -8.07
C ASP A 74 0.75 -1.87 -6.57
N GLY A 75 0.25 -2.89 -5.87
CA GLY A 75 0.05 -2.86 -4.42
C GLY A 75 1.36 -2.70 -3.64
N SER A 76 2.43 -3.38 -4.07
CA SER A 76 3.76 -3.25 -3.48
C SER A 76 4.34 -1.85 -3.66
N LEU A 77 4.23 -1.30 -4.87
CA LEU A 77 4.67 0.06 -5.16
C LEU A 77 3.93 1.09 -4.29
N LEU A 78 2.60 0.98 -4.19
CA LEU A 78 1.80 1.86 -3.35
C LEU A 78 2.15 1.73 -1.87
N CYS A 79 2.23 0.50 -1.36
CA CYS A 79 2.54 0.24 0.05
C CYS A 79 3.89 0.84 0.44
N ARG A 80 4.92 0.58 -0.36
CA ARG A 80 6.26 1.15 -0.16
C ARG A 80 6.24 2.67 -0.29
N GLY A 81 5.50 3.21 -1.27
CA GLY A 81 5.35 4.65 -1.47
C GLY A 81 4.78 5.36 -0.24
N TYR A 82 3.69 4.86 0.36
CA TYR A 82 3.11 5.47 1.55
C TYR A 82 4.03 5.39 2.76
N ILE A 83 4.66 4.23 2.99
CA ILE A 83 5.61 4.08 4.10
C ILE A 83 6.77 5.06 3.91
N LEU A 84 7.42 5.09 2.74
CA LEU A 84 8.56 5.98 2.51
C LEU A 84 8.18 7.46 2.57
N ASN A 85 7.01 7.85 2.04
CA ASN A 85 6.54 9.22 2.12
C ASN A 85 6.27 9.65 3.56
N SER A 86 5.71 8.75 4.38
CA SER A 86 5.45 9.01 5.79
C SER A 86 6.72 9.18 6.64
N LEU A 87 7.84 8.61 6.18
CA LEU A 87 9.16 8.72 6.80
C LEU A 87 9.97 9.92 6.27
N SER A 88 9.51 10.54 5.17
CA SER A 88 10.24 11.62 4.51
C SER A 88 10.07 12.93 5.28
N ASP A 89 11.18 13.61 5.56
CA ASP A 89 11.21 14.91 6.22
C ASP A 89 10.90 16.10 5.30
N ARG A 90 10.44 15.86 4.07
CA ARG A 90 10.16 16.94 3.12
C ARG A 90 9.04 17.86 3.64
N LEU A 91 9.49 19.06 4.04
CA LEU A 91 8.73 20.28 4.35
C LEU A 91 7.72 20.63 3.24
#